data_AF-A0A7X0G4P4-F1
#
_entry.id   AF-A0A7X0G4P4-F1
#
_cell.length_a   1.000
_cell.length_b   1.000
_cell.length_c   1.000
_cell.angle_alpha   90.00
_cell.angle_beta   90.00
_cell.angle_gamma   90.00
#
_symmetry.space_group_name_H-M   'P 1'
#
loop_
_entity.id
_entity.type
_entity.pdbx_description
1 polymer ?
#
loop_
_entity_poly.entity_id
_entity_poly.type
_entity_poly.pdbx_seq_one_letter_code
_entity_poly.pdbx_strand_id
1 'polypeptide(L)'
;MNVLFLALGASRKGAVSAEAERVIAGGGTATVLIGKPSAWRKHPLPEGAEVVELAEVERGYRPGWVRFWLYRAPRLVLRICLPGPLRRWRDRLDNAYRRRVAKPLNRRLARRYRRDPVQVRRRAVERDVISGRSVGLVVVGDAQSLVTASELADVLTGTGAPLAYTIDHHLPTAGHARG
;
A
#
# COMPACT_ATOMS: atom_id res chain seq x y z
N MET A 1 -6.31 -11.12 14.07
CA MET A 1 -7.17 -10.34 13.13
C MET A 1 -6.34 -9.26 12.46
N ASN A 2 -6.50 -9.04 11.16
CA ASN A 2 -5.75 -8.01 10.43
C ASN A 2 -6.62 -6.76 10.23
N VAL A 3 -6.17 -5.64 10.76
CA VAL A 3 -6.92 -4.37 10.75
C VAL A 3 -6.15 -3.33 9.96
N LEU A 4 -6.83 -2.68 9.02
CA LEU A 4 -6.29 -1.55 8.27
C LEU A 4 -6.84 -0.23 8.82
N PHE A 5 -5.99 0.57 9.46
CA PHE A 5 -6.33 1.91 9.93
C PHE A 5 -6.03 2.94 8.84
N LEU A 6 -7.03 3.71 8.42
CA LEU A 6 -6.87 4.86 7.54
C LEU A 6 -6.75 6.12 8.39
N ALA A 7 -5.53 6.66 8.49
CA ALA A 7 -5.23 7.81 9.36
C ALA A 7 -4.35 8.84 8.63
N LEU A 8 -4.88 9.32 7.50
CA LEU A 8 -4.20 10.19 6.55
C LEU A 8 -4.01 11.62 7.06
N GLY A 9 -5.02 12.16 7.72
CA GLY A 9 -5.00 13.49 8.32
C GLY A 9 -4.39 13.52 9.71
N ALA A 10 -4.30 12.34 10.35
CA ALA A 10 -3.74 12.18 11.68
C ALA A 10 -4.45 13.08 12.71
N SER A 11 -5.75 13.35 12.54
CA SER A 11 -6.52 14.21 13.46
C SER A 11 -6.80 13.51 14.79
N ARG A 12 -6.89 12.17 14.79
CA ARG A 12 -7.11 11.33 15.99
C ARG A 12 -5.95 10.36 16.25
N LYS A 13 -4.71 10.86 16.26
CA LYS A 13 -3.50 10.01 16.44
C LYS A 13 -3.55 9.16 17.71
N GLY A 14 -3.97 9.76 18.83
CA GLY A 14 -4.06 9.06 20.12
C GLY A 14 -5.05 7.89 20.09
N ALA A 15 -6.24 8.11 19.53
CA ALA A 15 -7.25 7.05 19.40
C ALA A 15 -6.77 5.93 18.47
N VAL A 16 -6.21 6.27 17.30
CA VAL A 16 -5.69 5.28 16.35
C VAL A 16 -4.52 4.48 16.96
N SER A 17 -3.64 5.13 17.71
CA SER A 17 -2.53 4.46 18.41
C SER A 17 -3.03 3.48 19.48
N ALA A 18 -3.96 3.92 20.33
CA ALA A 18 -4.56 3.07 21.36
C ALA A 18 -5.36 1.91 20.76
N GLU A 19 -6.06 2.14 19.65
CA GLU A 19 -6.77 1.10 18.92
C GLU A 19 -5.82 0.09 18.26
N ALA A 20 -4.76 0.56 17.62
CA ALA A 20 -3.73 -0.31 17.04
C ALA A 20 -3.05 -1.17 18.11
N GLU A 21 -2.76 -0.59 19.28
CA GLU A 21 -2.18 -1.30 20.41
C GLU A 21 -3.11 -2.42 20.92
N ARG A 22 -4.41 -2.14 21.04
CA ARG A 22 -5.41 -3.15 21.42
C ARG A 22 -5.48 -4.30 20.41
N VAL A 23 -5.37 -4.02 19.11
CA VAL A 23 -5.32 -5.06 18.06
C VAL A 23 -4.07 -5.93 18.19
N ILE A 24 -2.90 -5.31 18.42
CA ILE A 24 -1.63 -6.03 18.57
C ILE A 24 -1.63 -6.86 19.86
N ALA A 25 -2.10 -6.30 20.97
CA ALA A 25 -2.23 -7.01 22.25
C ALA A 25 -3.18 -8.22 22.14
N GLY A 26 -4.20 -8.13 21.29
CA GLY A 26 -5.09 -9.26 20.95
C GLY A 26 -4.49 -10.28 19.97
N GLY A 27 -3.19 -10.21 19.65
CA GLY A 27 -2.52 -11.09 18.68
C GLY A 27 -2.89 -10.81 17.22
N GLY A 28 -3.46 -9.63 16.95
CA GLY A 28 -3.75 -9.16 15.60
C GLY A 28 -2.59 -8.42 14.94
N THR A 29 -2.76 -8.11 13.66
CA THR A 29 -1.83 -7.28 12.90
C THR A 29 -2.50 -5.95 12.58
N ALA A 30 -1.91 -4.85 13.02
CA ALA A 30 -2.37 -3.50 12.72
C ALA A 30 -1.52 -2.91 11.59
N THR A 31 -2.16 -2.60 10.45
CA THR A 31 -1.55 -1.83 9.36
C THR A 31 -2.13 -0.43 9.38
N VAL A 32 -1.30 0.61 9.46
CA VAL A 32 -1.74 2.01 9.51
C VAL A 32 -1.29 2.73 8.25
N LEU A 33 -2.27 3.14 7.44
CA LEU A 33 -2.05 3.96 6.26
C LEU A 33 -2.02 5.43 6.66
N ILE A 34 -0.86 6.07 6.49
CA ILE A 34 -0.63 7.46 6.88
C ILE A 34 -0.38 8.36 5.67
N GLY A 35 -0.80 9.63 5.78
CA GLY A 35 -0.59 10.61 4.72
C GLY A 35 0.81 11.21 4.75
N LYS A 36 1.25 11.69 5.92
CA LYS A 36 2.59 12.26 6.14
C LYS A 36 3.21 11.70 7.43
N PRO A 37 4.42 11.12 7.38
CA PRO A 37 5.10 10.61 8.58
C PRO A 37 5.46 11.70 9.58
N SER A 38 5.70 12.93 9.10
CA SER A 38 5.97 14.08 9.97
C SER A 38 4.81 14.39 10.93
N ALA A 39 3.57 14.05 10.55
CA ALA A 39 2.41 14.22 11.43
C ALA A 39 2.49 13.31 12.65
N TRP A 40 3.16 12.17 12.57
CA TRP A 40 3.20 11.16 13.63
C TRP A 40 4.42 11.27 14.57
N ARG A 41 5.32 12.24 14.37
CA ARG A 41 6.55 12.37 15.19
C ARG A 41 6.29 12.58 16.68
N LYS A 42 5.20 13.26 17.07
CA LYS A 42 4.85 13.52 18.47
C LYS A 42 4.08 12.38 19.15
N HIS A 43 3.49 11.50 18.34
CA HIS A 43 2.70 10.35 18.81
C HIS A 43 3.07 9.16 17.93
N PRO A 44 4.19 8.49 18.22
CA PRO A 44 4.61 7.32 17.45
C PRO A 44 3.56 6.21 17.58
N LEU A 45 3.44 5.43 16.52
CA LEU A 45 2.59 4.24 16.52
C LEU A 45 3.20 3.14 17.40
N PRO A 46 2.38 2.23 17.95
CA PRO A 46 2.86 1.19 18.85
C PRO A 46 3.83 0.24 18.12
N GLU A 47 4.77 -0.32 18.87
CA GLU A 47 5.75 -1.27 18.36
C GLU A 47 5.03 -2.52 17.82
N GLY A 48 5.34 -2.91 16.57
CA GLY A 48 4.64 -3.99 15.87
C GLY A 48 3.51 -3.53 14.94
N ALA A 49 3.13 -2.25 14.94
CA ALA A 49 2.25 -1.70 13.91
C ALA A 49 3.02 -1.48 12.60
N GLU A 50 2.46 -1.95 11.49
CA GLU A 50 3.05 -1.68 10.18
C GLU A 50 2.57 -0.33 9.65
N VAL A 51 3.51 0.57 9.40
CA VAL A 51 3.22 1.92 8.91
C VAL A 51 3.43 1.97 7.40
N VAL A 52 2.38 2.35 6.68
CA VAL A 52 2.42 2.47 5.22
C VAL A 52 2.13 3.92 4.84
N GLU A 53 3.07 4.60 4.19
CA GLU A 53 2.85 5.95 3.69
C GLU A 53 2.12 5.91 2.33
N LEU A 54 0.96 6.58 2.27
CA LEU A 54 0.17 6.65 1.04
C LEU A 54 0.96 7.25 -0.11
N ALA A 55 1.74 8.29 0.15
CA ALA A 55 2.56 8.92 -0.88
C ALA A 55 3.71 8.01 -1.35
N GLU A 56 4.24 7.12 -0.51
CA GLU A 56 5.23 6.13 -0.95
C GLU A 56 4.60 5.06 -1.83
N VAL A 57 3.42 4.57 -1.45
CA VAL A 57 2.62 3.61 -2.24
C VAL A 57 2.26 4.21 -3.62
N GLU A 58 1.78 5.45 -3.65
CA GLU A 58 1.48 6.17 -4.91
C GLU A 58 2.74 6.41 -5.76
N ARG A 59 3.88 6.76 -5.15
CA ARG A 59 5.14 6.96 -5.87
C ARG A 59 5.69 5.64 -6.42
N GLY A 60 5.53 4.55 -5.68
CA GLY A 60 5.96 3.20 -6.04
C GLY A 60 5.16 2.61 -7.19
N TYR A 61 3.92 3.07 -7.38
CA TYR A 61 3.02 2.54 -8.40
C TYR A 61 3.60 2.63 -9.82
N ARG A 62 3.67 1.46 -10.45
CA ARG A 62 3.98 1.27 -11.86
C ARG A 62 2.95 0.31 -12.45
N PRO A 63 2.21 0.70 -13.50
CA PRO A 63 1.26 -0.20 -14.12
C PRO A 63 1.92 -1.51 -14.55
N GLY A 64 1.22 -2.63 -14.39
CA GLY A 64 1.74 -3.96 -14.71
C GLY A 64 2.23 -4.08 -16.16
N TRP A 65 1.51 -3.47 -17.10
CA TRP A 65 1.89 -3.41 -18.53
C TRP A 65 3.19 -2.63 -18.75
N VAL A 66 3.41 -1.52 -18.03
CA VAL A 66 4.67 -0.76 -18.08
C VAL A 66 5.81 -1.65 -17.60
N ARG A 67 5.64 -2.31 -16.45
CA ARG A 67 6.65 -3.24 -15.92
C ARG A 67 6.94 -4.40 -16.88
N PHE A 68 5.90 -4.94 -17.50
CA PHE A 68 6.03 -6.04 -18.44
C PHE A 68 6.75 -5.61 -19.71
N TRP A 69 6.24 -4.61 -20.43
CA TRP A 69 6.78 -4.17 -21.71
C TRP A 69 8.15 -3.53 -21.61
N LEU A 70 8.43 -2.73 -20.57
CA LEU A 70 9.72 -2.04 -20.45
C LEU A 70 10.82 -2.87 -19.78
N TYR A 71 10.48 -3.92 -19.05
CA TYR A 71 11.50 -4.63 -18.25
C TYR A 71 11.44 -6.16 -18.39
N ARG A 72 10.26 -6.75 -18.58
CA ARG A 72 10.11 -8.21 -18.67
C ARG A 72 10.26 -8.71 -20.10
N ALA A 73 9.57 -8.10 -21.06
CA ALA A 73 9.60 -8.49 -22.47
C ALA A 73 11.02 -8.38 -23.08
N PRO A 74 11.78 -7.28 -22.90
CA PRO A 74 13.13 -7.17 -23.45
C PRO A 74 14.08 -8.22 -22.88
N ARG A 75 13.96 -8.52 -21.58
CA ARG A 75 14.72 -9.61 -20.94
C ARG A 75 14.37 -10.98 -21.51
N LEU A 76 13.10 -11.22 -21.82
CA LEU A 76 12.63 -12.47 -22.40
C LEU A 76 13.17 -12.64 -23.81
N VAL A 77 13.09 -11.60 -24.65
CA VAL A 77 13.69 -11.56 -25.99
C VAL A 77 15.19 -11.82 -25.91
N LEU A 78 15.91 -11.11 -25.03
CA LEU A 78 17.35 -11.32 -24.84
C LEU A 78 17.70 -12.71 -24.31
N ARG A 79 16.81 -13.35 -23.53
CA ARG A 79 16.97 -14.72 -23.05
C ARG A 79 16.75 -15.75 -24.15
N ILE A 80 15.81 -15.50 -25.07
CA ILE A 80 15.50 -16.37 -26.21
C ILE A 80 16.54 -16.23 -27.32
N CYS A 81 16.96 -15.00 -27.64
CA CYS A 81 17.89 -14.72 -28.73
C CYS A 81 19.36 -14.93 -28.36
N LEU A 82 19.73 -14.86 -27.08
CA LEU A 82 21.10 -15.10 -26.60
C LEU A 82 21.14 -16.12 -25.45
N PRO A 83 20.85 -17.41 -25.72
CA PRO A 83 21.09 -18.47 -24.75
C PRO A 83 22.60 -18.78 -24.62
N GLY A 84 23.05 -19.17 -23.42
CA GLY A 84 24.41 -19.71 -23.21
C GLY A 84 25.52 -18.68 -22.89
N PRO A 85 26.78 -18.92 -23.31
CA PRO A 85 27.99 -18.25 -22.80
C PRO A 85 28.05 -16.72 -23.05
N LEU A 86 27.18 -16.19 -23.92
CA LEU A 86 27.00 -14.76 -24.16
C LEU A 86 26.21 -14.03 -23.06
N ARG A 87 25.98 -14.67 -21.91
CA ARG A 87 25.27 -14.10 -20.75
C ARG A 87 25.85 -12.75 -20.29
N ARG A 88 27.18 -12.57 -20.35
CA ARG A 88 27.83 -11.28 -20.05
C ARG A 88 27.40 -10.15 -20.99
N TRP A 89 27.23 -10.44 -22.28
CA TRP A 89 26.74 -9.48 -23.27
C TRP A 89 25.25 -9.17 -23.08
N ARG A 90 24.46 -10.20 -22.73
CA ARG A 90 23.04 -10.06 -22.40
C ARG A 90 22.80 -9.03 -21.30
N ASP A 91 23.55 -9.14 -20.21
CA ASP A 91 23.39 -8.23 -19.07
C ASP A 91 23.88 -6.81 -19.40
N ARG A 92 24.88 -6.68 -20.28
CA ARG A 92 25.37 -5.39 -20.79
C ARG A 92 24.34 -4.69 -21.68
N LEU A 93 23.72 -5.44 -22.60
CA LEU A 93 22.65 -4.95 -23.47
C LEU A 93 21.39 -4.59 -22.67
N ASP A 94 21.00 -5.42 -21.71
CA ASP A 94 19.87 -5.14 -20.81
C ASP A 94 20.11 -3.86 -19.99
N ASN A 95 21.34 -3.65 -19.49
CA ASN A 95 21.69 -2.43 -18.75
C ASN A 95 21.73 -1.20 -19.66
N ALA A 96 22.28 -1.32 -20.88
CA ALA A 96 22.28 -0.25 -21.87
C ALA A 96 20.85 0.15 -22.27
N TYR A 97 19.98 -0.82 -22.56
CA TYR A 97 18.57 -0.62 -22.84
C TYR A 97 17.85 0.06 -21.67
N ARG A 98 18.09 -0.39 -20.43
CA ARG A 98 17.50 0.24 -19.25
C ARG A 98 17.86 1.71 -19.13
N ARG A 99 19.13 2.04 -19.34
CA ARG A 99 19.64 3.40 -19.19
C ARG A 99 19.15 4.32 -20.30
N ARG A 100 19.17 3.85 -21.56
CA ARG A 100 18.85 4.69 -22.73
C ARG A 100 17.37 4.71 -23.10
N VAL A 101 16.63 3.63 -22.87
CA VAL A 101 15.24 3.49 -23.32
C VAL A 101 14.28 3.38 -22.14
N ALA A 102 14.48 2.41 -21.25
CA ALA A 102 13.48 2.10 -20.23
C ALA A 102 13.29 3.24 -19.23
N LYS A 103 14.39 3.84 -18.73
CA LYS A 103 14.32 4.95 -17.78
C LYS A 103 13.65 6.21 -18.37
N PRO A 104 14.07 6.72 -19.56
CA PRO A 104 13.43 7.89 -20.15
C PRO A 104 11.96 7.66 -20.51
N LEU A 105 11.64 6.50 -21.09
CA LEU A 105 10.27 6.20 -21.49
C LEU A 105 9.37 6.01 -20.28
N ASN A 106 9.85 5.34 -19.22
CA ASN A 106 9.14 5.26 -17.95
C ASN A 106 8.90 6.65 -17.34
N ARG A 107 9.89 7.56 -17.38
CA ARG A 107 9.72 8.94 -16.88
C ARG A 107 8.67 9.72 -17.67
N ARG A 108 8.60 9.54 -18.99
CA ARG A 108 7.57 10.17 -19.84
C ARG A 108 6.18 9.57 -19.57
N LEU A 109 6.08 8.25 -19.50
CA LEU A 109 4.82 7.55 -19.23
C LEU A 109 4.31 7.79 -17.82
N ALA A 110 5.21 8.01 -16.84
CA ALA A 110 4.84 8.35 -15.47
C ALA A 110 3.91 9.55 -15.40
N ARG A 111 4.11 10.57 -16.24
CA ARG A 111 3.19 11.72 -16.31
C ARG A 111 1.81 11.33 -16.82
N ARG A 112 1.72 10.35 -17.73
CA ARG A 112 0.46 9.90 -18.33
C ARG A 112 -0.33 9.02 -17.37
N TYR A 113 0.29 8.02 -16.75
CA TYR A 113 -0.41 7.13 -15.84
C TYR A 113 -0.60 7.72 -14.44
N ARG A 114 0.13 8.77 -14.06
CA ARG A 114 -0.14 9.55 -12.83
C ARG A 114 -1.10 10.73 -13.04
N ARG A 115 -1.69 10.86 -14.23
CA ARG A 115 -2.64 11.94 -14.52
C ARG A 115 -3.96 11.78 -13.78
N ASP A 116 -4.33 10.54 -13.46
CA ASP A 116 -5.47 10.21 -12.61
C ASP A 116 -4.95 9.71 -11.25
N PRO A 117 -4.80 10.60 -10.26
CA PRO A 117 -4.25 10.23 -8.96
C PRO A 117 -5.16 9.25 -8.20
N VAL A 118 -6.48 9.29 -8.42
CA VAL A 118 -7.44 8.42 -7.74
C VAL A 118 -7.29 6.98 -8.22
N GLN A 119 -7.16 6.76 -9.53
CA GLN A 119 -6.92 5.41 -10.06
C GLN A 119 -5.55 4.86 -9.68
N VAL A 120 -4.51 5.70 -9.64
CA VAL A 120 -3.19 5.31 -9.13
C VAL A 120 -3.31 4.85 -7.69
N ARG A 121 -3.97 5.64 -6.84
CA ARG A 121 -4.19 5.34 -5.43
C ARG A 121 -4.93 4.01 -5.26
N ARG A 122 -6.06 3.84 -5.93
CA ARG A 122 -6.85 2.59 -5.93
C ARG A 122 -5.97 1.38 -6.21
N ARG A 123 -5.27 1.37 -7.34
CA ARG A 123 -4.46 0.22 -7.76
C ARG A 123 -3.19 0.02 -6.93
N ALA A 124 -2.64 1.09 -6.37
CA ALA A 124 -1.47 1.00 -5.52
C ALA A 124 -1.83 0.42 -4.15
N VAL A 125 -2.91 0.89 -3.54
CA VAL A 125 -3.45 0.33 -2.29
C VAL A 125 -3.91 -1.11 -2.49
N GLU A 126 -4.65 -1.38 -3.57
CA GLU A 126 -5.04 -2.74 -3.93
C GLU A 126 -3.84 -3.68 -4.01
N ARG A 127 -2.75 -3.26 -4.65
CA ARG A 127 -1.58 -4.10 -4.87
C ARG A 127 -0.71 -4.27 -3.62
N ASP A 128 -0.37 -3.16 -2.96
CA ASP A 128 0.68 -3.14 -1.94
C ASP A 128 0.12 -3.31 -0.52
N VAL A 129 -1.17 -2.99 -0.31
CA VAL A 129 -1.83 -3.12 1.00
C VAL A 129 -2.78 -4.32 1.04
N ILE A 130 -3.51 -4.61 -0.05
CA ILE A 130 -4.60 -5.59 -0.05
C ILE A 130 -4.20 -6.93 -0.70
N SER A 131 -3.55 -6.93 -1.86
CA SER A 131 -3.31 -8.13 -2.70
C SER A 131 -2.35 -9.16 -2.09
N GLY A 132 -1.84 -8.92 -0.87
CA GLY A 132 -1.03 -9.87 -0.11
C GLY A 132 -1.51 -10.07 1.34
N ARG A 133 -2.64 -9.45 1.73
CA ARG A 133 -3.14 -9.46 3.11
C ARG A 133 -4.63 -9.72 3.12
N SER A 134 -5.07 -10.66 3.95
CA SER A 134 -6.48 -10.76 4.31
C SER A 134 -6.79 -9.60 5.25
N VAL A 135 -7.40 -8.53 4.74
CA VAL A 135 -7.89 -7.42 5.58
C VAL A 135 -9.24 -7.85 6.16
N GLY A 136 -9.34 -7.91 7.49
CA GLY A 136 -10.55 -8.35 8.19
C GLY A 136 -11.43 -7.20 8.68
N LEU A 137 -10.87 -5.98 8.77
CA LEU A 137 -11.56 -4.77 9.22
C LEU A 137 -10.83 -3.53 8.72
N VAL A 138 -11.57 -2.52 8.26
CA VAL A 138 -11.03 -1.22 7.85
C VAL A 138 -11.54 -0.14 8.80
N VAL A 139 -10.65 0.53 9.52
CA VAL A 139 -11.00 1.57 10.50
C VAL A 139 -10.65 2.96 9.96
N VAL A 140 -11.63 3.84 9.87
CA VAL A 140 -11.42 5.23 9.39
C VAL A 140 -11.16 6.16 10.57
N GLY A 141 -9.91 6.61 10.72
CA GLY A 141 -9.47 7.38 11.88
C GLY A 141 -9.71 8.90 11.82
N ASP A 142 -10.00 9.48 10.65
CA ASP A 142 -10.23 10.92 10.52
C ASP A 142 -11.08 11.30 9.30
N ALA A 143 -11.56 12.55 9.27
CA ALA A 143 -12.43 13.05 8.21
C ALA A 143 -11.72 13.15 6.85
N GLN A 144 -10.41 13.39 6.81
CA GLN A 144 -9.65 13.35 5.55
C GLN A 144 -9.51 11.91 5.02
N SER A 145 -9.49 10.95 5.93
CA SER A 145 -9.49 9.53 5.63
C SER A 145 -10.85 9.03 5.16
N LEU A 146 -11.97 9.68 5.50
CA LEU A 146 -13.29 9.37 4.94
C LEU A 146 -13.37 9.63 3.44
N VAL A 147 -12.85 10.77 2.97
CA VAL A 147 -12.81 11.07 1.53
C VAL A 147 -11.96 10.05 0.78
N THR A 148 -10.84 9.64 1.37
CA THR A 148 -9.98 8.64 0.73
C THR A 148 -10.57 7.23 0.83
N ALA A 149 -11.31 6.93 1.91
CA ALA A 149 -12.04 5.67 2.05
C ALA A 149 -13.17 5.55 1.03
N SER A 150 -13.89 6.64 0.73
CA SER A 150 -14.92 6.65 -0.33
C SER A 150 -14.30 6.50 -1.71
N GLU A 151 -13.17 7.16 -1.98
CA GLU A 151 -12.39 6.94 -3.20
C GLU A 151 -11.92 5.49 -3.33
N LEU A 152 -11.63 4.80 -2.22
CA LEU A 152 -11.18 3.41 -2.20
C LEU A 152 -12.32 2.40 -1.99
N ALA A 153 -13.58 2.85 -1.90
CA ALA A 153 -14.70 2.02 -1.48
C ALA A 153 -14.81 0.73 -2.29
N ASP A 154 -14.72 0.81 -3.62
CA ASP A 154 -14.79 -0.35 -4.53
C ASP A 154 -13.69 -1.40 -4.26
N VAL A 155 -12.50 -0.93 -3.88
CA VAL A 155 -11.35 -1.80 -3.58
C VAL A 155 -11.52 -2.43 -2.20
N LEU A 156 -12.01 -1.65 -1.24
CA LEU A 156 -12.26 -2.11 0.14
C LEU A 156 -13.43 -3.11 0.19
N THR A 157 -14.54 -2.86 -0.52
CA THR A 157 -15.64 -3.83 -0.64
C THR A 157 -15.21 -5.10 -1.36
N GLY A 158 -14.30 -5.00 -2.34
CA GLY A 158 -13.67 -6.16 -2.97
C GLY A 158 -12.90 -7.08 -2.01
N THR A 159 -12.50 -6.59 -0.83
CA THR A 159 -11.87 -7.42 0.21
C THR A 159 -12.86 -8.17 1.09
N GLY A 160 -14.15 -7.78 1.07
CA GLY A 160 -15.16 -8.26 2.01
C GLY A 160 -15.01 -7.74 3.45
N ALA A 161 -14.06 -6.84 3.72
CA ALA A 161 -13.85 -6.26 5.04
C ALA A 161 -14.91 -5.19 5.37
N PRO A 162 -15.54 -5.23 6.55
CA PRO A 162 -16.41 -4.17 7.01
C PRO A 162 -15.62 -2.87 7.24
N LEU A 163 -16.26 -1.73 6.91
CA LEU A 163 -15.79 -0.39 7.23
C LEU A 163 -16.35 0.02 8.60
N ALA A 164 -15.47 0.39 9.52
CA ALA A 164 -15.83 0.85 10.85
C ALA A 164 -15.12 2.17 11.18
N TYR A 165 -15.67 2.91 12.14
CA TYR A 165 -15.03 4.12 12.69
C TYR A 165 -14.21 3.82 13.95
N THR A 166 -14.43 2.66 14.57
CA THR A 166 -13.72 2.17 15.76
C THR A 166 -13.67 0.66 15.76
N ILE A 167 -12.66 0.08 16.42
CA ILE A 167 -12.54 -1.37 16.66
C ILE A 167 -13.49 -1.91 17.74
N ASP A 168 -14.16 -1.05 18.51
CA ASP A 168 -14.95 -1.45 19.70
C ASP A 168 -16.08 -2.44 19.40
N HIS A 169 -16.64 -2.41 18.18
CA HIS A 169 -17.71 -3.33 17.77
C HIS A 169 -17.19 -4.71 17.30
N HIS A 170 -15.88 -4.87 17.11
CA HIS A 170 -15.29 -6.05 16.46
C HIS A 170 -14.25 -6.79 17.30
N LEU A 171 -13.78 -6.21 18.40
CA LEU A 171 -13.05 -6.96 19.41
C LEU A 171 -14.07 -7.59 20.39
N PRO A 172 -13.92 -8.87 20.75
CA PRO A 172 -14.66 -9.41 21.88
C PRO A 172 -14.30 -8.53 23.08
N THR A 173 -15.30 -7.85 23.63
CA THR A 173 -15.17 -6.98 24.79
C THR A 173 -14.55 -7.83 25.89
N ALA A 174 -13.25 -7.66 26.15
CA ALA A 174 -12.60 -8.32 27.26
C ALA A 174 -13.34 -7.87 28.52
N GLY A 175 -14.06 -8.83 29.11
CA GLY A 175 -14.81 -8.78 30.36
C GLY A 175 -15.15 -7.40 30.90
N HIS A 176 -16.37 -6.94 30.66
CA HIS A 176 -17.08 -6.27 31.74
C HIS A 176 -17.28 -7.30 32.85
N ALA A 177 -16.34 -7.33 33.79
CA ALA A 177 -16.55 -8.00 35.07
C ALA A 177 -17.76 -7.35 35.72
N ARG A 178 -18.93 -8.01 35.59
CA ARG A 178 -20.01 -7.88 36.57
C ARG A 178 -19.51 -8.49 37.86
N GLY A 179 -19.54 -7.72 38.94
CA GLY A 179 -19.25 -8.19 40.30
C GLY A 179 -18.70 -7.08 41.15
#